data_AF-A0A8T3XHA0-F1
#
_entry.id   AF-A0A8T3XHA0-F1
#
_cell.length_a   1.000
_cell.length_b   1.000
_cell.length_c   1.000
_cell.angle_alpha   90.00
_cell.angle_beta   90.00
_cell.angle_gamma   90.00
#
_symmetry.space_group_name_H-M   'P 1'
#
loop_
_entity.id
_entity.type
_entity.pdbx_description
1 polymer ?
#
loop_
_entity_poly.entity_id
_entity_poly.type
_entity_poly.pdbx_seq_one_letter_code
_entity_poly.pdbx_strand_id
1 'polypeptide(L)'
;MTQLERLLSIYFQEVSKIQPFLIDIDSPKGIKDVLRQLNALERRRLHSRDLYFIAFEGDLIYGFVSFNGKRDLLQETHLMVDRAYRGGLGTKLRMALFSYGKIHGHQEAILYNVTPKAYRTFLNAVRLMALPWETEFEVNGKIHKNVASDEYGALMERALESRVHCESVCRAFLRQDYKHVLQR
;
A
#
# COMPACT_ATOMS: atom_id res chain seq x y z
N MET A 1 -5.59 -9.26 23.10
CA MET A 1 -4.72 -8.99 21.94
C MET A 1 -5.17 -9.86 20.78
N THR A 2 -5.62 -9.24 19.68
CA THR A 2 -6.14 -9.92 18.47
C THR A 2 -5.01 -10.49 17.60
N GLN A 3 -5.33 -11.39 16.65
CA GLN A 3 -4.36 -11.93 15.69
C GLN A 3 -3.73 -10.82 14.84
N LEU A 4 -4.53 -9.82 14.45
CA LEU A 4 -4.08 -8.67 13.69
C LEU A 4 -3.07 -7.82 14.50
N GLU A 5 -3.39 -7.48 15.75
CA GLU A 5 -2.49 -6.72 16.63
C GLU A 5 -1.12 -7.40 16.83
N ARG A 6 -1.10 -8.74 16.90
CA ARG A 6 0.14 -9.51 16.99
C ARG A 6 1.00 -9.40 15.73
N LEU A 7 0.39 -9.55 14.55
CA LEU A 7 1.11 -9.42 13.28
C LEU A 7 1.66 -8.01 13.09
N LEU A 8 0.84 -7.01 13.40
CA LEU A 8 1.22 -5.60 13.37
C LEU A 8 2.43 -5.31 14.26
N SER A 9 2.46 -5.86 15.47
CA SER A 9 3.59 -5.71 16.40
C SER A 9 4.89 -6.26 15.80
N ILE A 10 4.84 -7.39 15.09
CA ILE A 10 6.01 -7.99 14.42
C ILE A 10 6.50 -7.10 13.29
N TYR A 11 5.60 -6.64 12.41
CA TYR A 11 6.01 -5.87 11.23
C TYR A 11 6.61 -4.52 11.58
N PHE A 12 6.12 -3.88 12.63
CA PHE A 12 6.53 -2.54 13.03
C PHE A 12 7.62 -2.53 14.11
N GLN A 13 8.04 -3.69 14.63
CA GLN A 13 9.11 -3.79 15.64
C GLN A 13 10.41 -3.10 15.22
N GLU A 14 10.76 -3.19 13.94
CA GLU A 14 11.98 -2.60 13.35
C GLU A 14 11.86 -1.08 13.11
N VAL A 15 10.64 -0.55 13.11
CA VAL A 15 10.36 0.87 12.94
C VAL A 15 10.15 1.46 14.34
N SER A 16 11.26 1.59 15.07
CA SER A 16 11.30 1.96 16.49
C SER A 16 10.26 3.03 16.85
N LYS A 17 9.42 2.70 17.85
CA LYS A 17 8.33 3.53 18.44
C LYS A 17 7.08 3.76 17.59
N ILE A 18 7.06 3.38 16.31
CA ILE A 18 5.85 3.50 15.49
C ILE A 18 4.92 2.32 15.75
N GLN A 19 3.67 2.60 16.10
CA GLN A 19 2.62 1.61 16.31
C GLN A 19 1.48 1.82 15.31
N PRO A 20 1.01 0.76 14.63
CA PRO A 20 -0.11 0.84 13.69
C PRO A 20 -1.45 0.47 14.36
N PHE A 21 -2.52 1.16 13.97
CA PHE A 21 -3.88 0.86 14.46
C PHE A 21 -4.87 0.90 13.32
N LEU A 22 -5.87 0.02 13.38
CA LEU A 22 -7.01 0.03 12.49
C LEU A 22 -8.08 0.97 13.05
N ILE A 23 -8.55 1.88 12.21
CA ILE A 23 -9.58 2.86 12.55
C ILE A 23 -10.68 2.82 11.50
N ASP A 24 -11.91 2.75 11.98
CA ASP A 24 -13.12 2.98 11.19
C ASP A 24 -13.47 4.47 11.28
N ILE A 25 -13.42 5.17 10.14
CA ILE A 25 -13.70 6.61 10.07
C ILE A 25 -15.19 6.94 10.12
N ASP A 26 -16.08 5.97 10.17
CA ASP A 26 -17.50 6.22 10.47
C ASP A 26 -17.79 6.03 11.97
N SER A 27 -16.80 5.57 12.75
CA SER A 27 -16.89 5.41 14.21
C SER A 27 -16.61 6.73 14.96
N PRO A 28 -17.51 7.18 15.86
CA PRO A 28 -17.35 8.42 16.63
C PRO A 28 -16.06 8.48 17.48
N LYS A 29 -15.52 7.32 17.87
CA LYS A 29 -14.34 7.20 18.72
C LYS A 29 -13.02 7.30 17.93
N GLY A 30 -13.01 6.97 16.64
CA GLY A 30 -11.78 6.94 15.83
C GLY A 30 -11.48 8.26 15.12
N ILE A 31 -12.53 8.97 14.70
CA ILE A 31 -12.45 10.17 13.87
C ILE A 31 -11.84 11.36 14.62
N LYS A 32 -12.28 11.64 15.84
CA LYS A 32 -11.97 12.93 16.50
C LYS A 32 -10.47 13.11 16.74
N ASP A 33 -9.75 12.06 17.10
CA ASP A 33 -8.34 12.16 17.45
C ASP A 33 -7.45 12.15 16.20
N VAL A 34 -7.78 11.33 15.20
CA VAL A 34 -7.09 11.29 13.90
C VAL A 34 -7.31 12.58 13.11
N LEU A 35 -8.57 13.03 12.99
CA LEU A 35 -8.87 14.25 12.24
C LEU A 35 -8.13 15.45 12.82
N ARG A 36 -8.04 15.58 14.16
CA ARG A 36 -7.37 16.72 14.79
C ARG A 36 -5.91 16.89 14.34
N GLN A 37 -5.22 15.78 14.07
CA GLN A 37 -3.82 15.79 13.67
C GLN A 37 -3.60 15.95 12.16
N LEU A 38 -4.58 15.54 11.35
CA LEU A 38 -4.51 15.72 9.91
C LEU A 38 -4.73 17.18 9.54
N ASN A 39 -3.87 17.71 8.67
CA ASN A 39 -4.00 19.05 8.13
C ASN A 39 -5.19 19.15 7.15
N ALA A 40 -5.54 20.37 6.76
CA ALA A 40 -6.72 20.62 5.91
C ALA A 40 -6.67 19.88 4.55
N LEU A 41 -5.49 19.64 3.98
CA LEU A 41 -5.33 18.90 2.72
C LEU A 41 -5.48 17.40 2.93
N GLU A 42 -4.97 16.88 4.04
CA GLU A 42 -5.07 15.46 4.42
C GLU A 42 -6.50 15.07 4.76
N ARG A 43 -7.22 15.93 5.50
CA ARG A 43 -8.64 15.74 5.81
C ARG A 43 -9.51 15.66 4.55
N ARG A 44 -9.17 16.39 3.48
CA ARG A 44 -9.90 16.36 2.20
C ARG A 44 -9.74 15.03 1.45
N ARG A 45 -8.73 14.21 1.79
CA ARG A 45 -8.48 12.90 1.18
C ARG A 45 -9.11 11.75 1.96
N LEU A 46 -9.77 12.05 3.06
CA LEU A 46 -10.49 11.07 3.83
C LEU A 46 -11.85 10.82 3.17
N HIS A 47 -12.11 9.57 2.85
CA HIS A 47 -13.38 9.12 2.32
C HIS A 47 -14.18 8.41 3.43
N SER A 48 -15.45 8.79 3.56
CA SER A 48 -16.42 8.06 4.39
C SER A 48 -16.51 6.61 3.89
N ARG A 49 -16.71 5.64 4.80
CA ARG A 49 -16.78 4.19 4.54
C ARG A 49 -15.44 3.48 4.27
N ASP A 50 -14.33 4.19 4.30
CA ASP A 50 -13.01 3.55 4.25
C ASP A 50 -12.54 3.17 5.65
N LEU A 51 -11.80 2.07 5.73
CA LEU A 51 -11.01 1.70 6.90
C LEU A 51 -9.60 2.24 6.74
N TYR A 52 -8.95 2.57 7.86
CA TYR A 52 -7.63 3.20 7.87
C TYR A 52 -6.70 2.42 8.78
N PHE A 53 -5.54 2.02 8.25
CA PHE A 53 -4.38 1.71 9.09
C PHE A 53 -3.55 2.97 9.26
N ILE A 54 -3.40 3.43 10.49
CA ILE A 54 -2.65 4.64 10.83
C ILE A 54 -1.44 4.26 11.67
N ALA A 55 -0.28 4.76 11.28
CA ALA A 55 0.98 4.59 11.98
C ALA A 55 1.32 5.85 12.77
N PHE A 56 1.47 5.72 14.09
CA PHE A 56 1.80 6.82 14.98
C PHE A 56 2.99 6.53 15.88
N GLU A 57 3.66 7.59 16.34
CA GLU A 57 4.57 7.57 17.48
C GLU A 57 4.20 8.75 18.39
N GLY A 58 3.84 8.46 19.65
CA GLY A 58 3.24 9.45 20.53
C GLY A 58 1.96 10.02 19.93
N ASP A 59 1.89 11.36 19.83
CA ASP A 59 0.75 12.10 19.29
C ASP A 59 0.95 12.52 17.82
N LEU A 60 1.84 11.86 17.07
CA LEU A 60 2.14 12.21 15.69
C LEU A 60 1.82 11.06 14.74
N ILE A 61 1.05 11.36 13.68
CA ILE A 61 0.82 10.46 12.55
C ILE A 61 1.99 10.55 11.57
N TYR A 62 2.63 9.40 11.31
CA TYR A 62 3.73 9.28 10.35
C TYR A 62 3.30 8.64 9.02
N GLY A 63 2.09 8.11 8.95
CA GLY A 63 1.51 7.63 7.72
C GLY A 63 0.20 6.91 7.93
N PHE A 64 -0.54 6.72 6.85
CA PHE A 64 -1.73 5.89 6.83
C PHE A 64 -1.92 5.24 5.47
N VAL A 65 -2.62 4.11 5.46
CA VAL A 65 -3.23 3.52 4.28
C VAL A 65 -4.73 3.41 4.50
N SER A 66 -5.52 3.88 3.55
CA SER A 66 -6.97 3.76 3.55
C SER A 66 -7.42 2.73 2.52
N PHE A 67 -8.49 2.02 2.84
CA PHE A 67 -8.96 0.93 2.00
C PHE A 67 -10.45 0.65 2.21
N ASN A 68 -11.04 0.02 1.20
CA ASN A 68 -12.39 -0.51 1.26
C ASN A 68 -12.33 -2.05 1.20
N GLY A 69 -12.93 -2.72 2.17
CA GLY A 69 -13.08 -4.18 2.17
C GLY A 69 -14.50 -4.57 1.79
N LYS A 70 -14.72 -5.09 0.58
CA LYS A 70 -16.03 -5.60 0.13
C LYS A 70 -15.93 -7.06 -0.22
N ARG A 71 -16.59 -7.92 0.59
CA ARG A 71 -16.64 -9.37 0.39
C ARG A 71 -15.22 -9.94 0.24
N ASP A 72 -14.85 -10.30 -0.98
CA ASP A 72 -13.59 -10.94 -1.32
C ASP A 72 -12.53 -9.93 -1.81
N LEU A 73 -12.89 -8.66 -1.97
CA LEU A 73 -12.02 -7.62 -2.52
C LEU A 73 -11.53 -6.65 -1.44
N LEU A 74 -10.21 -6.46 -1.39
CA LEU A 74 -9.54 -5.43 -0.64
C LEU A 74 -9.00 -4.34 -1.57
N GLN A 75 -9.61 -3.17 -1.57
CA GLN A 75 -9.24 -2.07 -2.45
C GLN A 75 -8.47 -0.99 -1.68
N GLU A 76 -7.19 -0.77 -1.99
CA GLU A 76 -6.44 0.38 -1.49
C GLU A 76 -6.93 1.66 -2.18
N THR A 77 -7.32 2.67 -1.39
CA THR A 77 -7.78 3.96 -1.93
C THR A 77 -6.69 5.02 -1.83
N HIS A 78 -5.99 5.12 -0.69
CA HIS A 78 -4.90 6.08 -0.50
C HIS A 78 -3.77 5.51 0.35
N LEU A 79 -2.54 5.90 0.02
CA LEU A 79 -1.38 5.73 0.88
C LEU A 79 -0.69 7.08 1.08
N MET A 80 -0.51 7.46 2.34
CA MET A 80 0.26 8.62 2.74
C MET A 80 1.34 8.22 3.74
N VAL A 81 2.55 8.75 3.55
CA VAL A 81 3.69 8.48 4.42
C VAL A 81 4.51 9.75 4.55
N ASP A 82 4.88 10.07 5.79
CA ASP A 82 5.80 11.15 6.09
C ASP A 82 7.10 11.00 5.28
N ARG A 83 7.68 12.14 4.87
CA ARG A 83 8.83 12.16 3.97
C ARG A 83 10.03 11.41 4.53
N ALA A 84 10.28 11.47 5.83
CA ALA A 84 11.43 10.84 6.47
C ALA A 84 11.32 9.30 6.50
N TYR A 85 10.10 8.76 6.38
CA TYR A 85 9.80 7.33 6.52
C TYR A 85 9.38 6.65 5.20
N ARG A 86 9.56 7.36 4.07
CA ARG A 86 9.17 6.87 2.74
C ARG A 86 9.85 5.53 2.40
N GLY A 87 9.08 4.62 1.78
CA GLY A 87 9.57 3.31 1.36
C GLY A 87 9.34 2.24 2.44
N GLY A 88 10.06 2.31 3.55
CA GLY A 88 9.93 1.36 4.66
C GLY A 88 8.52 1.35 5.26
N LEU A 89 8.07 2.50 5.79
CA LEU A 89 6.77 2.60 6.46
C LEU A 89 5.59 2.34 5.50
N GLY A 90 5.70 2.78 4.25
CA GLY A 90 4.68 2.50 3.23
C GLY A 90 4.52 1.01 2.92
N THR A 91 5.62 0.27 2.90
CA THR A 91 5.58 -1.20 2.76
C THR A 91 4.92 -1.85 3.97
N LYS A 92 5.29 -1.44 5.20
CA LYS A 92 4.72 -2.00 6.44
C LYS A 92 3.22 -1.69 6.58
N LEU A 93 2.77 -0.49 6.21
CA LEU A 93 1.34 -0.14 6.16
C LEU A 93 0.56 -1.03 5.20
N ARG A 94 1.14 -1.40 4.05
CA ARG A 94 0.50 -2.37 3.14
C ARG A 94 0.55 -3.80 3.63
N MET A 95 1.59 -4.20 4.35
CA MET A 95 1.60 -5.49 5.04
C MET A 95 0.49 -5.57 6.10
N ALA A 96 0.23 -4.48 6.83
CA ALA A 96 -0.92 -4.37 7.74
C ALA A 96 -2.24 -4.56 7.00
N LEU A 97 -2.40 -3.86 5.87
CA LEU A 97 -3.56 -3.98 4.98
C LEU A 97 -3.78 -5.42 4.49
N PHE A 98 -2.76 -6.08 3.96
CA PHE A 98 -2.89 -7.46 3.47
C PHE A 98 -3.11 -8.47 4.59
N SER A 99 -2.58 -8.21 5.78
CA SER A 99 -2.86 -9.04 6.97
C SER A 99 -4.32 -8.97 7.36
N TYR A 100 -4.91 -7.77 7.29
CA TYR A 100 -6.35 -7.60 7.48
C TYR A 100 -7.14 -8.43 6.47
N GLY A 101 -6.83 -8.28 5.17
CA GLY A 101 -7.51 -9.05 4.12
C GLY A 101 -7.41 -10.56 4.33
N LYS A 102 -6.21 -11.07 4.65
CA LYS A 102 -5.99 -12.50 4.94
C LYS A 102 -6.81 -13.00 6.13
N ILE A 103 -6.87 -12.23 7.22
CA ILE A 103 -7.65 -12.59 8.42
C ILE A 103 -9.15 -12.60 8.13
N HIS A 104 -9.61 -11.69 7.27
CA HIS A 104 -11.03 -11.53 6.94
C HIS A 104 -11.41 -12.25 5.63
N GLY A 105 -10.59 -13.20 5.17
CA GLY A 105 -10.92 -14.09 4.06
C GLY A 105 -11.02 -13.45 2.68
N HIS A 106 -10.42 -12.28 2.47
CA HIS A 106 -10.42 -11.64 1.14
C HIS A 106 -9.55 -12.46 0.16
N GLN A 107 -9.89 -12.45 -1.13
CA GLN A 107 -9.26 -13.21 -2.22
C GLN A 107 -8.69 -12.36 -3.36
N GLU A 108 -8.93 -11.04 -3.33
CA GLU A 108 -8.35 -10.08 -4.26
C GLU A 108 -7.84 -8.83 -3.53
N ALA A 109 -6.72 -8.28 -3.99
CA ALA A 109 -6.24 -6.97 -3.56
C ALA A 109 -5.98 -6.06 -4.78
N ILE A 110 -6.65 -4.91 -4.84
CA ILE A 110 -6.55 -3.97 -5.97
C ILE A 110 -5.93 -2.65 -5.52
N LEU A 111 -4.97 -2.17 -6.33
CA LEU A 111 -4.37 -0.85 -6.21
C LEU A 111 -4.67 0.02 -7.44
N TYR A 112 -5.37 1.14 -7.25
CA TYR A 112 -5.68 2.08 -8.34
C TYR A 112 -4.66 3.22 -8.45
N ASN A 113 -4.58 3.83 -9.65
CA ASN A 113 -3.82 5.06 -9.92
C ASN A 113 -2.35 5.00 -9.46
N VAL A 114 -1.65 3.94 -9.90
CA VAL A 114 -0.36 3.58 -9.32
C VAL A 114 0.78 4.46 -9.85
N THR A 115 1.40 5.25 -8.96
CA THR A 115 2.70 5.87 -9.23
C THR A 115 3.83 4.84 -9.10
N PRO A 116 5.00 4.98 -9.77
CA PRO A 116 6.10 4.01 -9.66
C PRO A 116 6.53 3.74 -8.21
N LYS A 117 6.48 4.77 -7.36
CA LYS A 117 6.79 4.66 -5.94
C LYS A 117 5.72 3.87 -5.18
N ALA A 118 4.44 4.13 -5.44
CA ALA A 118 3.34 3.36 -4.88
C ALA A 118 3.38 1.91 -5.38
N TYR A 119 3.82 1.66 -6.61
CA TYR A 119 4.00 0.29 -7.09
C TYR A 119 5.07 -0.46 -6.31
N ARG A 120 6.26 0.15 -6.14
CA ARG A 120 7.39 -0.47 -5.42
C ARG A 120 7.01 -0.92 -4.02
N THR A 121 6.38 -0.06 -3.23
CA THR A 121 5.98 -0.41 -1.86
C THR A 121 4.85 -1.44 -1.81
N PHE A 122 4.09 -1.63 -2.91
CA PHE A 122 3.03 -2.64 -3.01
C PHE A 122 3.66 -4.00 -3.31
N LEU A 123 4.52 -4.09 -4.34
CA LEU A 123 5.26 -5.31 -4.66
C LEU A 123 6.07 -5.84 -3.48
N ASN A 124 6.80 -4.95 -2.79
CA ASN A 124 7.57 -5.35 -1.62
C ASN A 124 6.68 -5.96 -0.54
N ALA A 125 5.49 -5.39 -0.30
CA ALA A 125 4.56 -5.93 0.68
C ALA A 125 3.98 -7.27 0.23
N VAL A 126 3.61 -7.43 -1.05
CA VAL A 126 3.12 -8.71 -1.61
C VAL A 126 4.19 -9.81 -1.46
N ARG A 127 5.44 -9.51 -1.82
CA ARG A 127 6.57 -10.45 -1.73
C ARG A 127 6.85 -10.87 -0.29
N LEU A 128 6.94 -9.92 0.63
CA LEU A 128 7.20 -10.20 2.05
C LEU A 128 6.07 -11.00 2.71
N MET A 129 4.84 -10.85 2.21
CA MET A 129 3.67 -11.52 2.75
C MET A 129 3.36 -12.87 2.09
N ALA A 130 4.05 -13.23 1.00
CA ALA A 130 3.81 -14.44 0.21
C ALA A 130 2.32 -14.70 -0.02
N LEU A 131 1.63 -13.68 -0.56
CA LEU A 131 0.18 -13.67 -0.71
C LEU A 131 -0.29 -14.79 -1.66
N PRO A 132 -1.20 -15.70 -1.24
CA PRO A 132 -1.71 -16.80 -2.06
C PRO A 132 -2.91 -16.43 -2.97
N TRP A 133 -3.24 -15.15 -3.09
CA TRP A 133 -4.50 -14.59 -3.58
C TRP A 133 -4.21 -13.57 -4.68
N GLU A 134 -5.18 -13.34 -5.58
CA GLU A 134 -4.94 -12.52 -6.79
C GLU A 134 -4.61 -11.07 -6.39
N THR A 135 -3.58 -10.52 -7.04
CA THR A 135 -3.19 -9.11 -6.84
C THR A 135 -3.36 -8.37 -8.15
N GLU A 136 -4.01 -7.22 -8.10
CA GLU A 136 -4.23 -6.40 -9.28
C GLU A 136 -3.82 -4.94 -9.06
N PHE A 137 -3.47 -4.27 -10.16
CA PHE A 137 -3.30 -2.83 -10.15
C PHE A 137 -3.78 -2.20 -11.46
N GLU A 138 -4.27 -0.97 -11.37
CA GLU A 138 -4.69 -0.18 -12.53
C GLU A 138 -3.68 0.92 -12.86
N VAL A 139 -3.27 0.97 -14.13
CA VAL A 139 -2.49 2.09 -14.68
C VAL A 139 -3.20 2.65 -15.90
N ASN A 140 -3.59 3.93 -15.84
CA ASN A 140 -4.26 4.64 -16.93
C ASN A 140 -5.50 3.88 -17.49
N GLY A 141 -6.35 3.34 -16.62
CA GLY A 141 -7.53 2.58 -17.05
C GLY A 141 -7.29 1.12 -17.42
N LYS A 142 -6.05 0.61 -17.36
CA LYS A 142 -5.72 -0.79 -17.68
C LYS A 142 -5.38 -1.58 -16.41
N ILE A 143 -6.03 -2.74 -16.25
CA ILE A 143 -5.85 -3.66 -15.12
C ILE A 143 -4.80 -4.71 -15.46
N HIS A 144 -3.88 -4.95 -14.51
CA HIS A 144 -2.83 -5.95 -14.57
C HIS A 144 -2.94 -6.89 -13.36
N LYS A 145 -2.91 -8.21 -13.58
CA LYS A 145 -3.18 -9.25 -12.56
C LYS A 145 -1.94 -10.06 -12.20
N ASN A 146 -1.95 -10.70 -11.03
CA ASN A 146 -0.94 -11.66 -10.54
C ASN A 146 0.49 -11.11 -10.57
N VAL A 147 0.62 -9.88 -10.09
CA VAL A 147 1.80 -9.02 -10.27
C VAL A 147 3.11 -9.63 -9.74
N ALA A 148 3.04 -10.44 -8.68
CA ALA A 148 4.22 -11.11 -8.12
C ALA A 148 4.80 -12.18 -9.05
N SER A 149 4.02 -12.69 -10.01
CA SER A 149 4.41 -13.73 -10.97
C SER A 149 4.42 -13.27 -12.43
N ASP A 150 3.89 -12.09 -12.73
CA ASP A 150 3.79 -11.56 -14.09
C ASP A 150 5.16 -11.03 -14.58
N GLU A 151 5.42 -11.19 -15.88
CA GLU A 151 6.60 -10.67 -16.60
C GLU A 151 6.81 -9.17 -16.31
N TYR A 152 5.70 -8.43 -16.11
CA TYR A 152 5.72 -7.03 -15.70
C TYR A 152 6.32 -6.77 -14.30
N GLY A 153 6.02 -7.63 -13.32
CA GLY A 153 6.61 -7.58 -11.98
C GLY A 153 8.13 -7.71 -12.05
N ALA A 154 8.61 -8.73 -12.77
CA ALA A 154 10.03 -8.98 -12.98
C ALA A 154 10.73 -7.88 -13.80
N LEU A 155 10.02 -7.27 -14.75
CA LEU A 155 10.51 -6.16 -15.57
C LEU A 155 10.67 -4.88 -14.76
N MET A 156 9.69 -4.58 -13.90
CA MET A 156 9.78 -3.44 -13.00
C MET A 156 10.82 -3.65 -11.90
N GLU A 157 10.96 -4.85 -11.34
CA GLU A 157 12.04 -5.15 -10.38
C GLU A 157 13.42 -4.87 -10.99
N ARG A 158 13.67 -5.36 -12.22
CA ARG A 158 14.92 -5.07 -12.94
C ARG A 158 15.15 -3.58 -13.19
N ALA A 159 14.11 -2.84 -13.53
CA ALA A 159 14.19 -1.39 -13.70
C ALA A 159 14.52 -0.65 -12.40
N LEU A 160 13.97 -1.12 -11.27
CA LEU A 160 14.20 -0.55 -9.94
C LEU A 160 15.65 -0.83 -9.46
N GLU A 161 16.25 -1.97 -9.85
CA GLU A 161 17.62 -2.38 -9.52
C GLU A 161 18.70 -1.70 -10.39
N SER A 162 18.42 -1.50 -11.69
CA SER A 162 19.38 -0.98 -12.68
C SER A 162 19.60 0.54 -12.63
N ARG A 163 19.08 1.24 -11.61
CA ARG A 163 19.03 2.73 -11.52
C ARG A 163 18.35 3.40 -12.72
N VAL A 164 17.72 2.63 -13.62
CA VAL A 164 16.87 3.16 -14.67
C VAL A 164 15.70 3.86 -13.98
N HIS A 165 15.40 5.11 -14.39
CA HIS A 165 14.26 5.82 -13.83
C HIS A 165 13.01 4.96 -14.01
N CYS A 166 12.44 4.51 -12.91
CA CYS A 166 11.29 3.59 -12.93
C CYS A 166 10.09 4.21 -13.66
N GLU A 167 10.04 5.53 -13.67
CA GLU A 167 9.10 6.32 -14.46
C GLU A 167 9.28 6.12 -15.97
N SER A 168 10.51 5.94 -16.46
CA SER A 168 10.82 5.62 -17.85
C SER A 168 10.39 4.20 -18.22
N VAL A 169 10.52 3.23 -17.31
CA VAL A 169 10.08 1.84 -17.57
C VAL A 169 8.56 1.72 -17.49
N CYS A 170 7.93 2.36 -16.50
CA CYS A 170 6.46 2.47 -16.47
C CYS A 170 5.95 3.13 -17.77
N ARG A 171 6.58 4.22 -18.23
CA ARG A 171 6.18 4.93 -19.46
C ARG A 171 6.46 4.12 -20.74
N ALA A 172 7.56 3.37 -20.81
CA ALA A 172 7.90 2.51 -21.94
C ALA A 172 6.97 1.31 -22.06
N PHE A 173 6.62 0.69 -20.93
CA PHE A 173 5.65 -0.39 -20.89
C PHE A 173 4.24 0.08 -21.24
N LEU A 174 3.83 1.27 -20.77
CA LEU A 174 2.56 1.90 -21.14
C LEU A 174 2.40 2.12 -22.66
N ARG A 175 3.52 2.21 -23.40
CA ARG A 175 3.56 2.33 -24.87
C ARG A 175 3.76 1.00 -25.60
N GLN A 176 3.88 -0.12 -24.88
CA GLN A 176 4.25 -1.44 -25.40
C GLN A 176 5.68 -1.53 -26.00
N ASP A 177 6.54 -0.55 -25.72
CA ASP A 177 7.91 -0.47 -26.26
C ASP A 177 8.97 -1.03 -25.28
N TYR A 178 8.54 -1.76 -24.25
CA TYR A 178 9.37 -2.15 -23.10
C TYR A 178 10.57 -3.04 -23.46
N LYS A 179 10.46 -3.84 -24.54
CA LYS A 179 11.52 -4.75 -24.99
C LYS A 179 12.80 -4.01 -25.39
N HIS A 180 12.69 -2.76 -25.85
CA HIS A 180 13.85 -1.94 -26.25
C HIS A 180 14.50 -1.19 -25.08
N VAL A 181 13.76 -0.96 -23.99
CA VAL A 181 14.27 -0.23 -22.81
C VAL A 181 15.09 -1.13 -21.90
N LEU A 182 14.82 -2.43 -21.86
CA LEU A 182 15.60 -3.40 -21.10
C LEU A 182 16.90 -3.85 -21.79
N GLN A 183 17.04 -3.60 -23.09
CA GLN A 183 18.24 -3.96 -23.86
C GLN A 183 19.36 -2.90 -23.77
N ARG A 184 19.11 -1.77 -23.09
CA ARG A 184 20.05 -0.69 -22.83
C ARG A 184 20.37 -0.61 -21.34
#